data_AF-A0A3D3X0Y0-F1
#
_entry.id   AF-A0A3D3X0Y0-F1
#
_cell.length_a   1.000
_cell.length_b   1.000
_cell.length_c   1.000
_cell.angle_alpha   90.00
_cell.angle_beta   90.00
_cell.angle_gamma   90.00
#
_symmetry.space_group_name_H-M   'P 1'
#
loop_
_entity.id
_entity.type
_entity.pdbx_description
1 polymer ?
#
loop_
_entity_poly.entity_id
_entity_poly.type
_entity_poly.pdbx_seq_one_letter_code
_entity_poly.pdbx_strand_id
1 'polypeptide(L)'
;MSTWTRLVSRWDLAIEELLRWDVETMQAISGHPLLRRLSVLFLIATYLGDGYLWGGLALGLIIFGSPIDQSYVLVGLGISIINIAVFRLFKLLFNRPRPALVFFGLRSRLIDSYSFPSGHATISFGLAWVITVCYPNI
;
A
#
# COMPACT_ATOMS: atom_id res chain seq x y z
N MET A 1 -28.15 1.61 32.04
CA MET A 1 -27.10 1.67 30.99
C MET A 1 -27.59 2.55 29.85
N SER A 2 -26.88 3.65 29.57
CA SER A 2 -27.28 4.66 28.60
C SER A 2 -27.26 4.09 27.17
N THR A 3 -28.06 4.66 26.28
CA THR A 3 -28.07 4.33 24.84
C THR A 3 -26.67 4.47 24.22
N TRP A 4 -25.86 5.39 24.73
CA TRP A 4 -24.46 5.60 24.34
C TRP A 4 -23.56 4.38 24.61
N THR A 5 -23.65 3.74 25.78
CA THR A 5 -22.82 2.57 26.08
C THR A 5 -23.15 1.37 25.19
N ARG A 6 -24.43 1.24 24.79
CA ARG A 6 -24.86 0.19 23.85
C ARG A 6 -24.39 0.43 22.42
N LEU A 7 -24.26 1.70 22.02
CA LEU A 7 -23.78 2.07 20.70
C LEU A 7 -22.27 1.81 20.59
N VAL A 8 -21.50 2.26 21.59
CA VAL A 8 -20.06 2.00 21.68
C VAL A 8 -19.77 0.50 21.69
N SER A 9 -20.47 -0.28 22.51
CA SER A 9 -20.24 -1.73 22.57
C SER A 9 -20.54 -2.45 21.25
N ARG A 10 -21.51 -1.95 20.45
CA ARG A 10 -21.79 -2.51 19.12
C ARG A 10 -20.69 -2.17 18.11
N TRP A 11 -20.10 -0.98 18.22
CA TRP A 11 -18.96 -0.58 17.40
C TRP A 11 -17.73 -1.43 17.73
N ASP A 12 -17.44 -1.66 19.00
CA ASP A 12 -16.31 -2.49 19.42
C ASP A 12 -16.44 -3.92 18.87
N LEU A 13 -17.63 -4.53 19.00
CA LEU A 13 -17.90 -5.87 18.45
C LEU A 13 -17.74 -5.93 16.92
N ALA A 14 -18.20 -4.89 16.21
CA ALA A 14 -18.07 -4.83 14.75
C ALA A 14 -16.60 -4.68 14.32
N ILE A 15 -15.81 -3.89 15.06
CA ILE A 15 -14.37 -3.71 14.80
C ILE A 15 -13.63 -5.03 15.07
N GLU A 16 -13.94 -5.71 16.17
CA GLU A 16 -13.35 -7.02 16.49
C GLU A 16 -13.67 -8.07 15.43
N GLU A 17 -14.92 -8.11 14.95
CA GLU A 17 -15.34 -9.01 13.87
C GLU A 17 -14.62 -8.71 12.56
N LEU A 18 -14.45 -7.44 12.22
CA LEU A 18 -13.69 -7.02 11.04
C LEU A 18 -12.21 -7.42 11.14
N LEU A 19 -11.60 -7.23 12.31
CA LEU A 19 -10.20 -7.63 12.56
C LEU A 19 -10.02 -9.14 12.51
N ARG A 20 -10.97 -9.91 13.07
CA ARG A 20 -10.97 -11.37 12.98
C ARG A 20 -11.05 -11.83 11.53
N TRP A 21 -11.98 -11.26 10.77
CA TRP A 21 -12.13 -11.56 9.34
C TRP A 21 -10.86 -11.24 8.53
N ASP A 22 -10.19 -10.12 8.81
CA ASP A 22 -8.91 -9.76 8.17
C ASP A 22 -7.82 -10.82 8.42
N VAL A 23 -7.70 -11.28 9.67
CA VAL A 23 -6.72 -12.31 10.05
C VAL A 23 -7.04 -13.66 9.39
N GLU A 24 -8.30 -14.10 9.45
CA GLU A 24 -8.74 -15.35 8.83
C GLU A 24 -8.52 -15.34 7.31
N THR A 25 -8.85 -14.22 6.67
CA THR A 25 -8.66 -14.04 5.23
C THR A 25 -7.17 -14.07 4.86
N MET A 26 -6.31 -13.40 5.65
CA MET A 26 -4.87 -13.43 5.46
C MET A 26 -4.29 -14.85 5.58
N GLN A 27 -4.77 -15.65 6.54
CA GLN A 27 -4.36 -17.05 6.71
C GLN A 27 -4.85 -17.92 5.55
N ALA A 28 -6.11 -17.78 5.14
CA ALA A 28 -6.67 -18.51 4.00
C ALA A 28 -5.91 -18.24 2.69
N ILE A 29 -5.59 -16.98 2.42
CA ILE A 29 -4.84 -16.55 1.23
C ILE A 29 -3.40 -17.09 1.26
N SER A 30 -2.72 -16.96 2.40
CA SER A 30 -1.32 -17.41 2.54
C SER A 30 -1.16 -18.94 2.50
N GLY A 31 -2.17 -19.69 2.98
CA GLY A 31 -2.22 -21.15 2.91
C GLY A 31 -2.59 -21.71 1.54
N HIS A 32 -3.11 -20.88 0.62
CA HIS A 32 -3.64 -21.37 -0.65
C HIS A 32 -2.51 -21.81 -1.61
N PRO A 33 -2.47 -23.08 -2.05
CA PRO A 33 -1.33 -23.64 -2.79
C PRO A 33 -1.12 -22.98 -4.16
N LEU A 34 -2.19 -22.53 -4.84
CA LEU A 34 -2.05 -21.79 -6.10
C LEU A 34 -1.44 -20.40 -5.88
N LEU A 35 -1.88 -19.68 -4.85
CA LEU A 35 -1.36 -18.34 -4.56
C LEU A 35 0.10 -18.40 -4.11
N ARG A 36 0.48 -19.48 -3.42
CA ARG A 36 1.86 -19.77 -3.07
C ARG A 36 2.74 -20.02 -4.30
N ARG A 37 2.22 -20.61 -5.38
CA ARG A 37 2.95 -20.72 -6.66
C ARG A 37 3.09 -19.37 -7.36
N LEU A 38 2.09 -18.50 -7.23
CA LEU A 38 2.11 -17.13 -7.74
C LEU A 38 2.90 -16.16 -6.84
N SER A 39 3.47 -16.62 -5.72
CA SER A 39 4.18 -15.74 -4.78
C SER A 39 5.35 -15.00 -5.42
N VAL A 40 6.02 -15.63 -6.39
CA VAL A 40 7.10 -15.00 -7.16
C VAL A 40 6.57 -13.86 -8.02
N LEU A 41 5.40 -14.02 -8.65
CA LEU A 41 4.76 -12.96 -9.42
C LEU A 41 4.33 -11.80 -8.53
N PHE A 42 3.76 -12.08 -7.35
CA PHE A 42 3.43 -11.03 -6.39
C PHE A 42 4.66 -10.31 -5.84
N LEU A 43 5.77 -11.04 -5.64
CA LEU A 43 7.03 -10.44 -5.23
C LEU A 43 7.56 -9.51 -6.32
N ILE A 44 7.56 -9.95 -7.58
CA ILE A 44 7.96 -9.12 -8.73
C ILE A 44 7.06 -7.88 -8.82
N ALA A 45 5.74 -8.03 -8.72
CA ALA A 45 4.80 -6.92 -8.73
C ALA A 45 5.06 -5.92 -7.58
N THR A 46 5.43 -6.42 -6.40
CA THR A 46 5.81 -5.58 -5.25
C THR A 46 7.09 -4.80 -5.52
N TYR A 47 8.11 -5.44 -6.09
CA TYR A 47 9.36 -4.77 -6.50
C TYR A 47 9.14 -3.75 -7.62
N LEU A 48 8.21 -4.04 -8.55
CA LEU A 48 7.81 -3.10 -9.59
C LEU A 48 7.18 -1.82 -8.99
N GLY A 49 6.43 -1.98 -7.89
CA GLY A 49 5.84 -0.90 -7.11
C GLY A 49 6.77 -0.22 -6.10
N ASP A 50 8.03 -0.66 -5.94
CA ASP A 50 8.98 -0.19 -4.90
C ASP A 50 9.58 1.21 -5.21
N GLY A 51 9.14 1.86 -6.29
CA GLY A 51 9.52 3.22 -6.64
C GLY A 51 10.79 3.33 -7.49
N TYR A 52 11.70 2.35 -7.46
CA TYR A 52 12.94 2.38 -8.25
C TYR A 52 12.67 2.47 -9.76
N LEU A 53 11.74 1.66 -10.27
CA LEU A 53 11.37 1.68 -11.69
C LEU A 53 10.75 3.04 -12.09
N TRP A 54 9.90 3.58 -11.22
CA TRP A 54 9.24 4.86 -11.40
C TRP A 54 10.21 6.04 -11.35
N GLY A 55 11.21 5.98 -10.47
CA GLY A 55 12.31 6.94 -10.44
C GLY A 55 13.13 6.88 -11.74
N GLY A 56 13.39 5.69 -12.27
CA GLY A 56 14.03 5.51 -13.57
C GLY A 56 13.21 6.12 -14.72
N LEU A 57 11.89 5.89 -14.74
CA LEU A 57 10.99 6.48 -15.72
C LEU A 57 10.98 8.02 -15.64
N ALA A 58 10.89 8.57 -14.43
CA ALA A 58 10.94 10.00 -14.19
C ALA A 58 12.26 10.62 -14.68
N LEU A 59 13.40 9.97 -14.41
CA LEU A 59 14.71 10.39 -14.93
C LEU A 59 14.76 10.34 -16.45
N GLY A 60 14.20 9.29 -17.07
CA GLY A 60 14.10 9.18 -18.52
C GLY A 60 13.29 10.33 -19.13
N LEU A 61 12.15 10.67 -18.54
CA LEU A 61 11.32 11.80 -18.97
C LEU A 61 12.00 13.16 -18.75
N ILE A 62 12.84 13.30 -17.71
CA ILE A 62 13.62 14.53 -17.50
C ILE A 62 14.69 14.69 -18.59
N ILE A 63 15.41 13.62 -18.93
CA ILE A 63 16.55 13.66 -19.85
C ILE A 63 16.11 13.70 -21.32
N PHE A 64 15.08 12.93 -21.69
CA PHE A 64 14.67 12.72 -23.08
C PHE A 64 13.28 13.28 -23.41
N GLY A 65 12.51 13.69 -22.40
CA GLY A 65 11.15 14.18 -22.58
C GLY A 65 11.06 15.64 -23.00
N SER A 66 9.86 16.04 -23.37
CA SER A 66 9.50 17.42 -23.69
C SER A 66 9.33 18.26 -22.41
N PRO A 67 9.27 19.61 -22.50
CA PRO A 67 9.01 20.46 -21.34
C PRO A 67 7.69 20.14 -20.60
N ILE A 68 6.69 19.59 -21.31
CA ILE A 68 5.44 19.17 -20.69
C ILE A 68 5.60 17.86 -19.90
N ASP A 69 6.45 16.93 -20.37
CA ASP A 69 6.77 15.70 -19.64
C ASP A 69 7.50 16.01 -18.32
N GLN A 70 8.42 16.98 -18.33
CA GLN A 70 9.09 17.45 -17.13
C GLN A 70 8.10 18.03 -16.11
N SER A 71 7.06 18.73 -16.58
CA SER A 71 5.98 19.24 -15.74
C SER A 71 5.15 18.11 -15.13
N TYR A 72 4.87 17.04 -15.89
CA TYR A 72 4.18 15.85 -15.37
C TYR A 72 5.01 15.09 -14.34
N VAL A 73 6.33 15.02 -14.50
CA VAL A 73 7.22 14.45 -13.49
C VAL A 73 7.14 15.24 -12.18
N LEU A 74 7.10 16.58 -12.23
CA LEU A 74 6.94 17.41 -11.03
C LEU A 74 5.59 17.17 -10.35
N VAL A 75 4.50 17.05 -11.12
CA VAL A 75 3.17 16.70 -10.58
C VAL A 75 3.19 15.33 -9.92
N GLY A 76 3.77 14.32 -10.58
CA GLY A 76 3.90 12.97 -10.03
C GLY A 76 4.74 12.91 -8.75
N LEU A 77 5.81 13.70 -8.69
CA LEU A 77 6.66 13.83 -7.50
C LEU A 77 5.88 14.48 -6.34
N GLY A 78 5.13 15.56 -6.61
CA GLY A 78 4.28 16.22 -5.61
C GLY A 78 3.23 15.27 -5.03
N ILE A 79 2.52 14.54 -5.88
CA ILE A 79 1.51 13.54 -5.45
C ILE A 79 2.17 12.41 -4.65
N SER A 80 3.35 11.96 -5.06
CA SER A 80 4.09 10.93 -4.33
C SER A 80 4.49 11.39 -2.92
N ILE A 81 4.96 12.63 -2.77
CA ILE A 81 5.28 13.21 -1.45
C ILE A 81 4.04 13.27 -0.56
N ILE A 82 2.91 13.75 -1.10
CA ILE A 82 1.65 13.83 -0.35
C ILE A 82 1.21 12.43 0.10
N ASN A 83 1.23 11.45 -0.80
CA ASN A 83 0.90 10.07 -0.48
C ASN A 83 1.82 9.50 0.60
N ILE A 84 3.12 9.79 0.53
CA ILE A 84 4.09 9.37 1.55
C ILE A 84 3.78 9.99 2.91
N ALA A 85 3.52 11.29 2.95
CA ALA A 85 3.17 11.98 4.18
C ALA A 85 1.89 11.40 4.80
N VAL A 86 0.86 11.21 3.98
CA VAL A 86 -0.44 10.68 4.39
C VAL A 86 -0.32 9.25 4.92
N PHE A 87 0.32 8.33 4.19
CA PHE A 87 0.43 6.94 4.66
C PHE A 87 1.30 6.83 5.91
N ARG A 88 2.36 7.65 6.04
CA ARG A 88 3.20 7.68 7.25
C ARG A 88 2.43 8.20 8.45
N LEU A 89 1.64 9.25 8.28
CA LEU A 89 0.77 9.77 9.33
C LEU A 89 -0.22 8.71 9.80
N PHE A 90 -0.88 8.02 8.87
CA PHE A 90 -1.80 6.93 9.24
C PHE A 90 -1.09 5.76 9.91
N LYS A 91 0.13 5.40 9.49
CA LYS A 91 0.92 4.37 10.18
C LYS A 91 1.17 4.74 11.65
N LEU A 92 1.47 6.01 11.93
CA LEU A 92 1.66 6.51 13.30
C LEU A 92 0.36 6.54 14.10
N LEU A 93 -0.77 6.91 13.46
CA LEU A 93 -2.08 6.99 14.12
C LEU A 93 -2.64 5.62 14.50
N PHE A 94 -2.57 4.65 13.59
CA PHE A 94 -3.15 3.33 13.83
C PHE A 94 -2.20 2.40 14.59
N ASN A 95 -0.89 2.59 14.44
CA ASN A 95 0.16 1.84 15.13
C ASN A 95 -0.03 0.31 15.07
N ARG A 96 -0.74 -0.18 14.03
CA ARG A 96 -1.17 -1.58 13.92
C ARG A 96 0.07 -2.44 13.66
N PRO A 97 0.47 -3.33 14.58
CA PRO A 97 1.62 -4.19 14.35
C PRO A 97 1.38 -5.09 13.14
N ARG A 98 2.43 -5.35 12.35
CA ARG A 98 2.34 -6.35 11.27
C ARG A 98 2.10 -7.74 11.89
N PRO A 99 1.28 -8.61 11.28
CA PRO A 99 1.07 -10.01 11.72
C PRO A 99 2.32 -10.93 11.67
N ALA A 100 3.53 -10.40 11.73
CA ALA A 100 4.77 -11.09 11.39
C ALA A 100 5.54 -11.69 12.58
N LEU A 101 4.99 -11.71 13.79
CA LEU A 101 5.72 -12.24 14.96
C LEU A 101 5.26 -13.59 15.48
N VAL A 102 4.10 -14.13 15.08
CA VAL A 102 3.54 -15.30 15.78
C VAL A 102 3.38 -16.52 14.87
N PHE A 103 3.18 -16.39 13.57
CA PHE A 103 2.86 -17.54 12.73
C PHE A 103 3.47 -17.44 11.33
N PHE A 104 4.34 -18.40 11.04
CA PHE A 104 4.90 -18.76 9.73
C PHE A 104 6.03 -17.87 9.20
N GLY A 105 7.15 -18.53 8.86
CA GLY A 105 8.39 -18.00 8.30
C GLY A 105 8.27 -17.29 6.94
N LEU A 106 7.34 -16.36 6.80
CA LEU A 106 7.32 -15.30 5.81
C LEU A 106 8.45 -14.34 6.14
N ARG A 107 9.66 -14.72 5.72
CA ARG A 107 10.89 -13.93 5.80
C ARG A 107 10.85 -12.80 4.76
N SER A 108 9.79 -12.00 4.79
CA SER A 108 9.68 -10.77 4.04
C SER A 108 10.44 -9.71 4.84
N ARG A 109 11.71 -9.52 4.47
CA ARG A 109 12.60 -8.48 4.99
C ARG A 109 11.91 -7.12 4.84
N LEU A 110 11.20 -6.66 5.86
CA LEU A 110 10.47 -5.39 5.80
C LEU A 110 10.82 -4.53 7.01
N ILE A 111 11.46 -3.42 6.67
CA ILE A 111 12.02 -2.34 7.48
C ILE A 111 10.93 -1.55 8.25
N ASP A 112 9.65 -1.91 8.12
CA ASP A 112 8.51 -1.13 8.62
C ASP A 112 7.63 -1.95 9.57
N SER A 113 7.59 -1.55 10.84
CA SER A 113 6.88 -2.27 11.93
C SER A 113 5.35 -2.25 11.82
N TYR A 114 4.78 -1.39 10.96
CA TYR A 114 3.33 -1.17 10.86
C TYR A 114 2.72 -1.67 9.54
N SER A 115 1.57 -2.35 9.64
CA SER A 115 0.87 -3.01 8.52
C SER A 115 -0.07 -2.09 7.74
N PHE A 116 -0.62 -1.08 8.40
CA PHE A 116 -1.69 -0.28 7.82
C PHE A 116 -1.32 1.21 7.78
N PRO A 117 -1.57 1.91 6.65
CA PRO A 117 -1.91 1.39 5.32
C PRO A 117 -0.68 0.86 4.56
N SER A 118 -0.90 0.12 3.46
CA SER A 118 0.19 -0.36 2.58
C SER A 118 0.82 0.79 1.81
N GLY A 119 2.10 1.07 2.08
CA GLY A 119 2.87 2.13 1.41
C GLY A 119 3.00 1.86 -0.10
N HIS A 120 3.41 0.65 -0.48
CA HIS A 120 3.53 0.23 -1.88
C HIS A 120 2.22 0.38 -2.65
N ALA A 121 1.08 0.00 -2.05
CA ALA A 121 -0.22 0.16 -2.70
C ALA A 121 -0.58 1.64 -2.88
N THR A 122 -0.39 2.45 -1.82
CA THR A 122 -0.71 3.89 -1.85
C THR A 122 0.06 4.61 -2.96
N ILE A 123 1.37 4.37 -3.06
CA ILE A 123 2.21 4.97 -4.09
C ILE A 123 1.82 4.45 -5.49
N SER A 124 1.61 3.14 -5.64
CA SER A 124 1.30 2.53 -6.94
C SER A 124 -0.01 3.06 -7.52
N PHE A 125 -1.08 3.16 -6.71
CA PHE A 125 -2.35 3.73 -7.17
C PHE A 125 -2.25 5.23 -7.44
N GLY A 126 -1.53 5.98 -6.60
CA GLY A 126 -1.29 7.40 -6.84
C GLY A 126 -0.58 7.68 -8.16
N LEU A 127 0.41 6.85 -8.51
CA LEU A 127 1.15 7.00 -9.75
C LEU A 127 0.38 6.49 -10.98
N ALA A 128 -0.39 5.41 -10.85
CA ALA A 128 -1.31 4.97 -11.90
C ALA A 128 -2.33 6.07 -12.26
N TRP A 129 -2.85 6.78 -11.26
CA TRP A 129 -3.70 7.95 -11.48
C TRP A 129 -2.98 9.06 -12.25
N VAL A 130 -1.76 9.42 -11.83
CA VAL A 130 -0.95 10.43 -12.52
C VAL A 130 -0.73 10.08 -13.99
N ILE A 131 -0.39 8.83 -14.28
CA ILE A 131 -0.19 8.37 -15.66
C ILE A 131 -1.48 8.49 -16.46
N THR A 132 -2.60 8.04 -15.90
CA THR A 132 -3.91 8.10 -16.58
C THR A 132 -4.32 9.53 -16.90
N VAL A 133 -4.04 10.48 -16.00
CA VAL A 133 -4.43 11.90 -16.18
C VAL A 133 -3.46 12.65 -17.08
N CYS A 134 -2.14 12.44 -16.92
CA CYS A 134 -1.12 13.15 -17.67
C CYS A 134 -0.90 12.57 -19.07
N TYR A 135 -1.21 11.29 -19.28
CA TYR A 135 -1.02 10.58 -20.53
C TYR A 135 -2.28 9.81 -20.95
N PRO A 136 -3.39 10.51 -21.29
CA PRO A 136 -4.67 9.87 -21.58
C PRO A 136 -4.72 9.13 -22.94
N ASN A 137 -3.72 9.32 -23.79
CA ASN A 137 -3.66 8.77 -25.16
C ASN A 137 -2.61 7.66 -25.32
N ILE A 138 -2.08 7.13 -24.21
CA ILE A 138 -1.25 5.91 -24.22
C ILE A 138 -2.16 4.69 -24.13
#